data_AF-A0A1Y3BNC1-F1
#
_entry.id   AF-A0A1Y3BNC1-F1
#
_cell.length_a   1.000
_cell.length_b   1.000
_cell.length_c   1.000
_cell.angle_alpha   90.00
_cell.angle_beta   90.00
_cell.angle_gamma   90.00
#
_symmetry.space_group_name_H-M   'P 1'
#
loop_
_entity.id
_entity.type
_entity.pdbx_description
1 polymer ?
#
loop_
_entity_poly.entity_id
_entity_poly.type
_entity_poly.pdbx_seq_one_letter_code
_entity_poly.pdbx_strand_id
1 'polypeptide(L)'
;MTACNFRLIGYVKLTLQNVKANANKFYRLDSDCFVPVIDNYLTMNVSIKVSYGNHFPGFFDMKEKDESFWNVRYFRQQSEQLRYYRFGEEKNIDQPLGVINLKHCINPKVEFLKIEHRHLCRRSNSFVLVILDPSTPGISNAKKLITADLIKRVEPKL
;
A
#
# COMPACT_ATOMS: atom_id res chain seq x y z
N MET A 1 25.38 32.14 36.17
CA MET A 1 24.88 30.98 35.40
C MET A 1 23.48 30.67 35.89
N THR A 2 22.46 30.97 35.12
CA THR A 2 21.06 30.66 35.45
C THR A 2 20.81 29.19 35.11
N ALA A 3 20.89 28.32 36.12
CA ALA A 3 20.52 26.92 35.95
C ALA A 3 19.03 26.84 35.61
N CYS A 4 18.71 26.12 34.53
CA CYS A 4 17.33 25.87 34.14
C CYS A 4 16.67 24.94 35.18
N ASN A 5 15.61 25.40 35.84
CA ASN A 5 14.93 24.68 36.92
C ASN A 5 13.76 23.82 36.41
N PHE A 6 13.92 23.14 35.27
CA PHE A 6 12.87 22.24 34.78
C PHE A 6 12.91 20.91 35.54
N ARG A 7 11.79 20.53 36.16
CA ARG A 7 11.60 19.24 36.84
C ARG A 7 10.50 18.47 36.13
N LEU A 8 10.69 17.17 35.94
CA LEU A 8 9.63 16.28 35.44
C LEU A 8 8.55 16.15 36.52
N ILE A 9 7.33 16.57 36.20
CA ILE A 9 6.17 16.53 37.13
C ILE A 9 5.32 15.28 36.90
N GLY A 10 5.42 14.66 35.72
CA GLY A 10 4.75 13.40 35.40
C GLY A 10 4.87 13.05 33.92
N TYR A 11 4.44 11.85 33.55
CA TYR A 11 4.40 11.36 32.18
C TYR A 11 3.11 10.60 31.91
N VAL A 12 2.78 10.36 30.64
CA VAL A 12 1.73 9.40 30.29
C VAL A 12 2.21 8.49 29.17
N LYS A 13 1.95 7.19 29.31
CA LYS A 13 2.29 6.21 28.28
C LYS A 13 1.11 6.01 27.36
N LEU A 14 1.16 6.55 26.15
CA LEU A 14 0.14 6.31 25.13
C LEU A 14 0.32 4.90 24.54
N THR A 15 -0.74 4.11 24.57
CA THR A 15 -0.81 2.76 24.00
C THR A 15 -2.00 2.68 23.05
N LEU A 16 -1.97 1.76 22.09
CA LEU A 16 -3.11 1.58 21.18
C LEU A 16 -4.41 1.26 21.94
N GLN A 17 -4.29 0.54 23.07
CA GLN A 17 -5.42 0.17 23.92
C GLN A 17 -6.01 1.38 24.64
N ASN A 18 -5.18 2.23 25.27
CA ASN A 18 -5.70 3.38 26.02
C ASN A 18 -6.19 4.52 25.13
N VAL A 19 -5.60 4.73 23.95
CA VAL A 19 -6.09 5.72 22.98
C VAL A 19 -7.40 5.29 22.34
N LYS A 20 -7.63 3.99 22.15
CA LYS A 20 -8.90 3.46 21.61
C LYS A 20 -10.00 3.38 22.66
N ALA A 21 -9.68 2.96 23.89
CA ALA A 21 -10.64 2.85 24.99
C ALA A 21 -11.06 4.23 25.52
N ASN A 22 -10.11 5.17 25.56
CA ASN A 22 -10.37 6.56 25.90
C ASN A 22 -10.39 7.42 24.64
N ALA A 23 -11.54 7.44 23.95
CA ALA A 23 -11.90 8.57 23.08
C ALA A 23 -12.11 9.89 23.88
N ASN A 24 -11.70 9.89 25.16
CA ASN A 24 -11.91 10.93 26.12
C ASN A 24 -10.62 11.69 26.37
N LYS A 25 -10.80 13.00 26.40
CA LYS A 25 -9.77 14.01 26.31
C LYS A 25 -8.78 14.01 27.48
N PHE A 26 -8.95 13.21 28.55
CA PHE A 26 -8.18 13.33 29.79
C PHE A 26 -7.29 12.11 30.05
N TYR A 27 -6.01 12.37 30.30
CA TYR A 27 -4.95 11.40 30.54
C TYR A 27 -4.34 11.63 31.91
N ARG A 28 -4.45 10.67 32.82
CA ARG A 28 -3.84 10.78 34.15
C ARG A 28 -2.31 10.71 34.02
N LEU A 29 -1.61 11.61 34.69
CA LEU A 29 -0.15 11.63 34.75
C LEU A 29 0.33 10.60 35.77
N ASP A 30 1.23 9.73 35.32
CA ASP A 30 2.08 8.93 36.19
C ASP A 30 3.20 9.84 36.71
N SER A 31 3.43 9.85 38.02
CA SER A 31 4.44 10.71 38.64
C SER A 31 5.07 10.05 39.85
N ASP A 32 6.38 10.23 39.99
CA ASP A 32 7.13 9.82 41.19
C ASP A 32 7.07 10.90 42.29
N CYS A 33 6.42 12.05 42.03
CA CYS A 33 6.23 13.09 43.02
C CYS A 33 5.14 12.66 44.03
N PHE A 34 5.51 12.58 45.30
CA PHE A 34 4.59 12.26 46.41
C PHE A 34 3.44 13.26 46.59
N VAL A 35 3.56 14.48 46.04
CA VAL A 35 2.54 15.54 46.13
C VAL A 35 2.25 16.08 44.73
N PRO A 36 0.98 16.08 44.28
CA PRO A 36 0.59 16.69 43.00
C PRO A 36 0.87 18.19 43.02
N VAL A 37 1.70 18.68 42.09
CA VAL A 37 1.93 20.13 41.87
C VAL A 37 0.88 20.72 40.91
N ILE A 38 0.19 19.84 40.18
CA ILE A 38 -0.86 20.14 39.20
C ILE A 38 -2.00 19.12 39.35
N ASP A 39 -3.13 19.34 38.69
CA ASP A 39 -4.34 18.51 38.77
C ASP A 39 -4.17 17.04 38.29
N ASN A 40 -2.95 16.59 37.99
CA ASN A 40 -2.60 15.22 37.58
C ASN A 40 -3.31 14.72 36.31
N TYR A 41 -4.00 15.58 35.56
CA TYR A 41 -4.63 15.24 34.29
C TYR A 41 -4.10 16.11 33.16
N LEU A 42 -3.78 15.46 32.05
CA LEU A 42 -3.37 16.07 30.79
C LEU A 42 -4.50 15.92 29.77
N THR A 43 -4.92 17.02 29.16
CA THR A 43 -5.98 17.00 28.17
C THR A 43 -5.42 16.90 26.75
N MET A 44 -5.74 15.86 25.99
CA MET A 44 -5.22 15.60 24.64
C MET A 44 -6.31 15.09 23.69
N ASN A 45 -6.28 15.53 22.42
CA ASN A 45 -7.06 14.92 21.35
C ASN A 45 -6.10 14.13 20.45
N VAL A 46 -6.15 12.79 20.53
CA VAL A 46 -5.21 11.89 19.86
C VAL A 46 -5.96 11.03 18.84
N SER A 47 -5.56 11.12 17.57
CA SER A 47 -6.06 10.27 16.49
C SER A 47 -4.92 9.37 16.00
N ILE A 48 -5.09 8.06 16.07
CA ILE A 48 -4.13 7.08 15.52
C ILE A 48 -4.62 6.62 14.14
N LYS A 49 -3.79 6.80 13.12
CA LYS A 49 -3.99 6.24 11.78
C LYS A 49 -2.90 5.21 11.51
N VAL A 50 -3.29 4.02 11.08
CA VAL A 50 -2.35 3.00 10.58
C VAL A 50 -2.20 3.20 9.08
N SER A 51 -0.98 3.53 8.64
CA SER A 51 -0.61 3.53 7.22
C SER A 51 0.20 2.27 6.92
N TYR A 52 -0.34 1.39 6.09
CA TYR A 52 0.42 0.28 5.54
C TYR A 52 1.17 0.77 4.31
N GLY A 53 2.47 1.00 4.45
CA GLY A 53 3.36 1.27 3.34
C GLY A 53 3.86 -0.03 2.74
N ASN A 54 3.07 -0.70 1.89
CA ASN A 54 3.58 -1.82 1.09
C ASN A 54 4.55 -1.27 0.04
N HIS A 55 5.81 -1.09 0.42
CA HIS A 55 6.89 -0.69 -0.45
C HIS A 55 7.67 -1.94 -0.83
N PHE A 56 7.38 -2.49 -2.01
CA PHE A 56 8.17 -3.57 -2.60
C PHE A 56 8.93 -3.03 -3.82
N PRO A 57 10.05 -2.32 -3.61
CA PRO A 57 10.94 -1.99 -4.71
C PRO A 57 11.64 -3.26 -5.21
N GLY A 58 11.78 -3.40 -6.52
CA GLY A 58 12.48 -4.56 -7.08
C GLY A 58 12.55 -4.56 -8.60
N PHE A 59 13.48 -5.35 -9.14
CA PHE A 59 13.61 -5.53 -10.57
C PHE A 59 12.77 -6.71 -11.04
N PHE A 60 11.98 -6.49 -12.09
CA PHE A 60 11.24 -7.55 -12.77
C PHE A 60 11.45 -7.44 -14.28
N ASP A 61 11.50 -8.60 -14.94
CA ASP A 61 11.35 -8.68 -16.39
C ASP A 61 9.88 -8.37 -16.74
N MET A 62 9.65 -7.36 -17.57
CA MET A 62 8.33 -7.01 -18.09
C MET A 62 8.28 -7.13 -19.60
N LYS A 63 7.20 -7.73 -20.12
CA LYS A 63 6.86 -7.68 -21.53
C LYS A 63 5.88 -6.53 -21.76
N GLU A 64 6.38 -5.45 -22.38
CA GLU A 64 5.59 -4.26 -22.67
C GLU A 64 4.71 -4.48 -23.90
N LYS A 65 3.64 -3.69 -23.99
CA LYS A 65 2.82 -3.65 -25.20
C LYS A 65 3.71 -3.15 -26.34
N ASP A 66 3.60 -3.80 -27.50
CA ASP A 66 4.35 -3.47 -28.72
C ASP A 66 5.86 -3.81 -28.70
N GLU A 67 6.37 -4.39 -27.60
CA GLU A 67 7.74 -4.88 -27.50
C GLU A 67 7.83 -6.40 -27.72
N SER A 68 8.77 -6.81 -28.57
CA SER A 68 9.00 -8.25 -28.84
C SER A 68 9.80 -8.93 -27.73
N PHE A 69 10.53 -8.16 -26.93
CA PHE A 69 11.46 -8.64 -25.90
C PHE A 69 11.01 -8.26 -24.49
N TRP A 70 11.56 -8.98 -23.52
CA TRP A 70 11.38 -8.69 -22.10
C TRP A 70 12.42 -7.66 -21.66
N ASN A 71 11.98 -6.63 -20.97
CA ASN A 71 12.84 -5.58 -20.45
C ASN A 71 12.91 -5.67 -18.93
N VAL A 72 14.12 -5.60 -18.37
CA VAL A 72 14.30 -5.42 -16.93
C VAL A 72 13.86 -4.01 -16.58
N ARG A 73 12.89 -3.89 -15.68
CA ARG A 73 12.42 -2.62 -15.14
C ARG A 73 12.52 -2.62 -13.63
N TYR A 74 12.85 -1.45 -13.08
CA TYR A 74 12.73 -1.23 -11.65
C TYR A 74 11.29 -0.86 -11.33
N PHE A 75 10.66 -1.61 -10.44
CA PHE A 75 9.30 -1.38 -10.01
C PHE A 75 9.27 -0.80 -8.60
N ARG A 76 8.32 0.09 -8.35
CA ARG A 76 8.02 0.63 -7.03
C ARG A 76 6.52 0.80 -6.87
N GLN A 77 5.97 0.25 -5.80
CA GLN A 77 4.59 0.50 -5.42
C GLN A 77 4.47 1.83 -4.68
N GLN A 78 3.56 2.69 -5.13
CA GLN A 78 3.15 3.91 -4.45
C GLN A 78 1.63 3.93 -4.36
N SER A 79 1.10 3.68 -3.17
CA SER A 79 -0.34 3.46 -2.96
C SER A 79 -0.86 2.32 -3.85
N GLU A 80 -1.86 2.57 -4.68
CA GLU A 80 -2.44 1.61 -5.63
C GLU A 80 -1.76 1.64 -7.00
N GLN A 81 -0.68 2.41 -7.16
CA GLN A 81 0.05 2.49 -8.41
C GLN A 81 1.33 1.67 -8.32
N LEU A 82 1.52 0.77 -9.27
CA LEU A 82 2.79 0.13 -9.51
C LEU A 82 3.50 0.90 -10.63
N ARG A 83 4.53 1.66 -10.27
CA ARG A 83 5.30 2.51 -11.17
C ARG A 83 6.56 1.78 -11.59
N TYR A 84 6.97 1.93 -12.85
CA TYR A 84 8.19 1.30 -13.35
C TYR A 84 9.11 2.27 -14.08
N TYR A 85 10.41 2.00 -14.01
CA TYR A 85 11.50 2.87 -14.46
C TYR A 85 12.55 2.05 -15.23
N ARG A 86 13.38 2.73 -16.01
CA ARG A 86 14.57 2.09 -16.58
C ARG A 86 15.61 1.85 -15.49
N PHE A 87 16.52 0.91 -15.76
CA PHE A 87 17.66 0.67 -14.89
C PHE A 87 18.52 1.94 -14.77
N GLY A 88 18.90 2.32 -13.55
CA GLY A 88 19.68 3.52 -13.25
C GLY A 88 18.86 4.81 -13.08
N GLU A 89 17.55 4.78 -13.37
CA GLU A 89 16.64 5.91 -13.18
C GLU A 89 15.91 5.86 -11.82
N GLU A 90 16.30 4.96 -10.91
CA GLU A 90 15.56 4.72 -9.65
C GLU A 90 15.54 5.96 -8.73
N LYS A 91 16.46 6.89 -8.94
CA LYS A 91 16.60 8.15 -8.20
C LYS A 91 15.64 9.23 -8.70
N ASN A 92 15.14 9.15 -9.94
CA ASN A 92 14.21 10.12 -10.51
C ASN A 92 12.76 9.62 -10.37
N ILE A 93 12.27 9.62 -9.13
CA ILE A 93 11.02 8.96 -8.74
C ILE A 93 9.78 9.62 -9.38
N ASP A 94 9.88 10.91 -9.74
CA ASP A 94 8.74 11.70 -10.20
C ASP A 94 8.34 11.41 -11.65
N GLN A 95 9.22 10.78 -12.44
CA GLN A 95 9.00 10.51 -13.87
C GLN A 95 9.13 9.01 -14.18
N PRO A 96 8.09 8.21 -13.86
CA PRO A 96 8.10 6.80 -14.23
C PRO A 96 7.99 6.63 -15.75
N LEU A 97 8.60 5.57 -16.26
CA LEU A 97 8.42 5.12 -17.65
C LEU A 97 6.97 4.74 -17.92
N GLY A 98 6.29 4.17 -16.92
CA GLY A 98 4.86 3.93 -16.95
C GLY A 98 4.28 3.57 -15.59
N VAL A 99 2.95 3.50 -15.55
CA VAL A 99 2.17 3.31 -14.33
C VAL A 99 1.07 2.28 -14.55
N ILE A 100 1.07 1.25 -13.73
CA ILE A 100 0.01 0.24 -13.66
C ILE A 100 -0.88 0.56 -12.46
N ASN A 101 -2.14 0.89 -12.71
CA ASN A 101 -3.11 1.17 -11.65
C ASN A 101 -3.75 -0.14 -11.15
N LEU A 102 -3.39 -0.54 -9.93
CA LEU A 102 -3.84 -1.79 -9.32
C LEU A 102 -5.33 -1.77 -8.96
N LYS A 103 -6.01 -0.60 -8.91
CA LYS A 103 -7.48 -0.53 -8.77
C LYS A 103 -8.23 -1.22 -9.92
N HIS A 104 -7.60 -1.31 -11.07
CA HIS A 104 -8.16 -1.95 -12.25
C HIS A 104 -7.72 -3.42 -12.39
N CYS A 105 -6.88 -3.91 -11.48
CA CYS A 105 -6.46 -5.31 -11.44
C CYS A 105 -7.61 -6.18 -10.96
N ILE A 106 -7.96 -7.20 -11.74
CA ILE A 106 -9.04 -8.14 -11.40
C ILE A 106 -8.53 -9.47 -10.84
N ASN A 107 -7.22 -9.61 -10.67
CA ASN A 107 -6.64 -10.78 -10.02
C ASN A 107 -7.12 -10.84 -8.55
N PRO A 108 -7.80 -11.92 -8.12
CA PRO A 108 -8.17 -12.06 -6.71
C PRO A 108 -6.92 -12.23 -5.81
N LYS A 109 -5.84 -12.78 -6.36
CA LYS A 109 -4.51 -12.91 -5.75
C LYS A 109 -3.45 -12.81 -6.84
N VAL A 110 -2.31 -12.20 -6.51
CA VAL A 110 -1.11 -12.22 -7.36
C VAL A 110 -0.25 -13.41 -6.93
N GLU A 111 -0.14 -14.41 -7.80
CA GLU A 111 0.63 -15.63 -7.56
C GLU A 111 1.42 -16.00 -8.82
N PHE A 112 2.46 -16.84 -8.64
CA PHE A 112 3.19 -17.40 -9.77
C PHE A 112 2.26 -18.21 -10.67
N LEU A 113 2.50 -18.14 -11.98
CA LEU A 113 1.73 -18.87 -12.96
C LEU A 113 1.83 -20.38 -12.71
N LYS A 114 0.67 -20.98 -12.48
CA LYS A 114 0.50 -22.44 -12.47
C LYS A 114 0.72 -23.01 -13.86
N ILE A 115 1.00 -24.32 -13.92
CA ILE A 115 1.28 -25.05 -15.18
C ILE A 115 0.15 -24.84 -16.20
N GLU A 116 -1.11 -24.87 -15.76
CA GLU A 116 -2.31 -24.64 -16.58
C GLU A 116 -2.37 -23.25 -17.24
N HIS A 117 -1.67 -22.25 -16.69
CA HIS A 117 -1.65 -20.87 -17.21
C HIS A 117 -0.38 -20.54 -18.00
N ARG A 118 0.48 -21.52 -18.30
CA ARG A 118 1.73 -21.30 -19.06
C ARG A 118 1.53 -20.92 -20.52
N HIS A 119 0.29 -21.01 -21.04
CA HIS A 119 -0.06 -20.48 -22.35
C HIS A 119 0.05 -18.94 -22.40
N LEU A 120 -0.09 -18.26 -21.25
CA LEU A 120 0.07 -16.80 -21.13
C LEU A 120 1.54 -16.38 -21.11
N CYS A 121 2.38 -17.14 -20.38
CA CYS A 121 3.82 -16.95 -20.35
C CYS A 121 4.50 -18.28 -20.00
N ARG A 122 5.48 -18.68 -20.82
CA ARG A 122 6.24 -19.93 -20.62
C ARG A 122 7.45 -19.77 -19.68
N ARG A 123 7.82 -18.54 -19.32
CA ARG A 123 8.98 -18.24 -18.48
C ARG A 123 8.67 -18.64 -17.02
N SER A 124 9.63 -19.28 -16.36
CA SER A 124 9.51 -19.61 -14.93
C SER A 124 9.44 -18.34 -14.08
N ASN A 125 8.94 -18.47 -12.83
CA ASN A 125 8.84 -17.36 -11.86
C ASN A 125 8.09 -16.12 -12.39
N SER A 126 7.14 -16.33 -13.29
CA SER A 126 6.31 -15.27 -13.86
C SER A 126 4.96 -15.21 -13.15
N PHE A 127 4.41 -14.01 -13.03
CA PHE A 127 3.01 -13.76 -12.65
C PHE A 127 2.37 -12.86 -13.71
N VAL A 128 1.04 -12.84 -13.76
CA VAL A 128 0.30 -12.00 -14.71
C VAL A 128 -0.69 -11.13 -13.95
N LEU A 129 -0.66 -9.83 -14.25
CA LEU A 129 -1.68 -8.88 -13.81
C LEU A 129 -2.65 -8.64 -14.95
N VAL A 130 -3.92 -8.98 -14.73
CA VAL A 130 -5.01 -8.73 -15.66
C VAL A 130 -5.68 -7.42 -15.24
N ILE A 131 -5.53 -6.41 -16.08
CA ILE A 131 -6.04 -5.06 -15.84
C ILE A 131 -7.25 -4.81 -16.73
N LEU A 132 -8.33 -4.28 -16.16
CA LEU A 132 -9.44 -3.75 -16.95
C LEU A 132 -9.05 -2.41 -17.54
N ASP A 133 -9.17 -2.28 -18.86
CA ASP A 133 -8.94 -1.00 -19.52
C ASP A 133 -10.10 -0.03 -19.19
N PRO A 134 -9.84 1.07 -18.45
CA PRO A 134 -10.88 2.02 -18.09
C PRO A 134 -11.44 2.80 -19.30
N SER A 135 -10.74 2.78 -20.44
CA SER A 135 -11.23 3.40 -21.69
C SER A 135 -12.32 2.56 -22.38
N THR A 136 -12.57 1.33 -21.92
CA THR A 136 -13.67 0.50 -22.44
C THR A 136 -14.99 0.91 -21.77
N PRO A 137 -15.93 1.56 -22.48
CA PRO A 137 -17.17 2.01 -21.88
C PRO A 137 -18.03 0.82 -21.44
N GLY A 138 -18.53 0.88 -20.20
CA GLY A 138 -19.76 0.16 -19.84
C GLY A 138 -19.67 -0.97 -18.81
N ILE A 139 -18.61 -1.13 -18.01
CA ILE A 139 -18.67 -2.19 -16.99
C ILE A 139 -18.12 -1.76 -15.62
N SER A 140 -19.04 -1.29 -14.78
CA SER A 140 -18.87 -1.20 -13.33
C SER A 140 -18.49 -2.58 -12.77
N ASN A 141 -17.44 -2.63 -11.95
CA ASN A 141 -16.89 -3.83 -11.33
C ASN A 141 -17.93 -4.67 -10.55
N ALA A 142 -19.01 -4.05 -10.09
CA ALA A 142 -20.10 -4.73 -9.39
C ALA A 142 -20.95 -5.63 -10.30
N LYS A 143 -21.12 -5.30 -11.60
CA LYS A 143 -21.95 -6.10 -12.51
C LYS A 143 -21.23 -7.38 -12.99
N LYS A 144 -19.91 -7.37 -13.17
CA LYS A 144 -19.15 -8.55 -13.65
C LYS A 144 -19.11 -9.70 -12.64
N LEU A 145 -19.09 -9.40 -11.34
CA LEU A 145 -19.14 -10.42 -10.29
C LEU A 145 -20.50 -11.14 -10.23
N ILE A 146 -21.59 -10.47 -10.62
CA ILE A 146 -22.93 -11.06 -10.72
C ILE A 146 -23.09 -11.88 -12.01
N THR A 147 -22.36 -11.54 -13.07
CA THR A 147 -22.39 -12.22 -14.38
C THR A 147 -21.25 -13.23 -14.57
N ALA A 148 -20.59 -13.66 -13.49
CA ALA A 148 -19.44 -14.58 -13.55
C ALA A 148 -19.77 -15.96 -14.16
N ASP A 149 -21.06 -16.36 -14.19
CA ASP A 149 -21.51 -17.58 -14.87
C ASP A 149 -21.79 -17.40 -16.38
N LEU A 150 -21.77 -16.18 -16.92
CA LEU A 150 -22.20 -15.90 -18.30
C LEU A 150 -21.18 -15.18 -19.18
N ILE A 151 -20.02 -14.76 -18.65
CA ILE A 151 -18.96 -14.17 -19.48
C ILE A 151 -18.11 -15.30 -20.06
N LYS A 152 -18.42 -15.68 -21.31
CA LYS A 152 -17.49 -16.48 -22.14
C LYS A 152 -16.12 -15.81 -22.09
N ARG A 153 -15.13 -16.52 -21.57
CA ARG A 153 -13.71 -16.13 -21.65
C ARG A 153 -13.38 -15.90 -23.11
N VAL A 154 -13.29 -14.64 -23.53
CA VAL A 154 -12.67 -14.30 -24.81
C VAL A 154 -11.18 -14.31 -24.55
N GLU A 155 -10.58 -15.48 -24.73
CA GLU A 155 -9.14 -15.58 -24.86
C GLU A 155 -8.73 -14.73 -26.08
N PRO A 156 -7.65 -13.93 -25.97
CA PRO A 156 -7.14 -13.22 -27.12
C PRO A 156 -6.77 -14.25 -28.19
N LYS A 157 -7.40 -14.14 -29.37
CA LYS A 157 -6.97 -14.89 -30.54
C LYS A 157 -5.61 -14.35 -30.96
N LEU A 158 -4.62 -15.24 -30.98
CA LEU A 158 -3.37 -15.06 -31.72
C LEU A 158 -3.65 -15.16 -33.21
#